data_AF-A0A6C0LY34-F1
#
_entry.id   AF-A0A6C0LY34-F1
#
_cell.length_a   1.000
_cell.length_b   1.000
_cell.length_c   1.000
_cell.angle_alpha   90.00
_cell.angle_beta   90.00
_cell.angle_gamma   90.00
#
_symmetry.space_group_name_H-M   'P 1'
#
loop_
_entity.id
_entity.type
_entity.pdbx_description
1 polymer ?
#
loop_
_entity_poly.entity_id
_entity_poly.type
_entity_poly.pdbx_seq_one_letter_code
_entity_poly.pdbx_strand_id
1 'polypeptide(L)'
;MGDYHLFAKHGDKVYMEVKKVGEIVMSFAELQKNKYWKYYYDLSLMLAIDKEIKNEPFNKFYDEAYEYTGNRVWSLDTAYIDLDIEQNCKKTYKIIPSGNVCYYKINPADVEKMEYSSQQGIDMFKRIYMCRVDVRSGYFINRSVIYRNIAIEYQVSKMEKELEELSAYFEDKKEVIELLETVNDKYSMNDDILAIIINNLLY
;
A
#
# COMPACT_ATOMS: atom_id res chain seq x y z
N MET A 1 -5.60 9.41 18.46
CA MET A 1 -4.87 10.34 17.56
C MET A 1 -3.96 9.51 16.67
N GLY A 2 -4.14 9.60 15.34
CA GLY A 2 -3.41 8.78 14.37
C GLY A 2 -1.93 9.16 14.21
N ASP A 3 -1.15 8.24 13.65
CA ASP A 3 0.28 8.36 13.36
C ASP A 3 0.51 8.00 11.89
N TYR A 4 1.53 8.57 11.23
CA TYR A 4 1.82 8.29 9.83
C TYR A 4 3.31 8.38 9.49
N HIS A 5 3.68 7.58 8.47
CA HIS A 5 4.92 7.69 7.72
C HIS A 5 4.54 7.66 6.24
N LEU A 6 4.78 8.76 5.54
CA LEU A 6 4.51 8.89 4.12
C LEU A 6 5.82 8.83 3.35
N PHE A 7 5.82 8.10 2.25
CA PHE A 7 6.99 7.93 1.40
C PHE A 7 6.63 8.22 -0.05
N ALA A 8 7.51 8.91 -0.75
CA ALA A 8 7.48 9.03 -2.20
C ALA A 8 8.91 8.83 -2.73
N LYS A 9 9.07 7.93 -3.69
CA LYS A 9 10.39 7.53 -4.20
C LYS A 9 10.47 7.71 -5.71
N HIS A 10 11.55 8.32 -6.18
CA HIS A 10 11.91 8.40 -7.58
C HIS A 10 13.39 8.06 -7.75
N GLY A 11 13.71 7.01 -8.50
CA GLY A 11 15.10 6.53 -8.62
C GLY A 11 15.69 6.21 -7.24
N ASP A 12 16.87 6.77 -6.93
CA ASP A 12 17.49 6.66 -5.60
C ASP A 12 16.92 7.66 -4.58
N LYS A 13 16.14 8.67 -4.99
CA LYS A 13 15.67 9.72 -4.10
C LYS A 13 14.38 9.33 -3.39
N VAL A 14 14.32 9.56 -2.08
CA VAL A 14 13.15 9.29 -1.25
C VAL A 14 12.78 10.54 -0.45
N TYR A 15 11.56 11.03 -0.66
CA TYR A 15 10.87 11.91 0.26
C TYR A 15 10.22 11.07 1.36
N MET A 16 10.44 11.45 2.60
CA MET A 16 9.78 10.86 3.77
C MET A 16 9.19 11.96 4.64
N GLU A 17 7.92 11.82 4.99
CA GLU A 17 7.23 12.69 5.93
C GLU A 17 6.71 11.90 7.11
N VAL A 18 6.96 12.40 8.32
CA VAL A 18 6.62 11.70 9.55
C VAL A 18 5.95 12.68 10.51
N LYS A 19 4.77 12.28 11.01
CA LYS A 19 4.00 13.09 11.96
C LYS A 19 4.84 13.45 13.18
N LYS A 20 4.81 14.74 13.58
CA LYS A 20 5.58 15.30 14.72
C LYS A 20 7.11 15.21 14.59
N VAL A 21 7.64 14.85 13.43
CA VAL A 21 9.10 14.88 13.14
C VAL A 21 9.40 15.89 12.04
N GLY A 22 8.66 15.83 10.93
CA GLY A 22 8.86 16.71 9.78
C GLY A 22 8.98 15.94 8.47
N GLU A 23 9.61 16.57 7.49
CA GLU A 23 9.87 16.01 6.16
C GLU A 23 11.36 16.02 5.84
N ILE A 24 11.80 15.10 5.00
CA ILE A 24 13.18 14.97 4.59
C ILE A 24 13.28 14.32 3.22
N VAL A 25 14.29 14.72 2.45
CA VAL A 25 14.65 14.08 1.18
C VAL A 25 16.04 13.48 1.32
N MET A 26 16.17 12.18 1.11
CA MET A 26 17.42 11.45 1.26
C MET A 26 17.58 10.38 0.17
N SER A 27 18.77 9.77 0.07
CA SER A 27 18.96 8.61 -0.79
C SER A 27 18.27 7.38 -0.19
N PHE A 28 17.91 6.43 -1.04
CA PHE A 28 17.33 5.17 -0.62
C PHE A 28 18.34 4.41 0.24
N ALA A 29 19.62 4.44 -0.13
CA ALA A 29 20.70 3.89 0.68
C ALA A 29 20.75 4.49 2.10
N GLU A 30 20.54 5.81 2.26
CA GLU A 30 20.51 6.45 3.57
C GLU A 30 19.30 6.00 4.40
N LEU A 31 18.11 5.93 3.78
CA LEU A 31 16.90 5.44 4.44
C LEU A 31 17.12 4.03 5.02
N GLN A 32 17.77 3.16 4.26
CA GLN A 32 18.03 1.76 4.65
C GLN A 32 18.96 1.62 5.87
N LYS A 33 19.79 2.63 6.18
CA LYS A 33 20.70 2.60 7.35
C LYS A 33 19.95 2.66 8.68
N ASN A 34 18.73 3.21 8.69
CA ASN A 34 17.91 3.30 9.89
C ASN A 34 16.86 2.19 9.89
N LYS A 35 16.98 1.24 10.84
CA LYS A 35 16.05 0.10 10.95
C LYS A 35 14.58 0.49 11.09
N TYR A 36 14.28 1.64 11.72
CA TYR A 36 12.91 2.10 11.92
C TYR A 36 12.32 2.67 10.62
N TRP A 37 13.09 3.49 9.90
CA TRP A 37 12.67 4.06 8.61
C TRP A 37 12.50 2.97 7.57
N LYS A 38 13.47 2.05 7.48
CA LYS A 38 13.38 0.86 6.64
C LYS A 38 12.11 0.06 6.93
N TYR A 39 11.84 -0.22 8.20
CA TYR A 39 10.67 -0.99 8.60
C TYR A 39 9.37 -0.34 8.12
N TYR A 40 9.17 0.96 8.38
CA TYR A 40 7.95 1.65 7.97
C TYR A 40 7.86 1.83 6.45
N TYR A 41 8.99 1.96 5.76
CA TYR A 41 9.04 1.95 4.30
C TYR A 41 8.55 0.60 3.75
N ASP A 42 9.09 -0.52 4.23
CA ASP A 42 8.69 -1.86 3.81
C ASP A 42 7.20 -2.12 4.13
N LEU A 43 6.75 -1.71 5.31
CA LEU A 43 5.34 -1.82 5.71
C LEU A 43 4.43 -1.03 4.78
N SER A 44 4.83 0.18 4.37
CA SER A 44 4.01 1.01 3.46
C SER A 44 3.82 0.33 2.10
N LEU A 45 4.82 -0.40 1.60
CA LEU A 45 4.71 -1.15 0.35
C LEU A 45 3.72 -2.31 0.45
N MET A 46 3.57 -2.91 1.63
CA MET A 46 2.60 -3.99 1.88
C MET A 46 1.16 -3.47 2.10
N LEU A 47 0.97 -2.18 2.34
CA LEU A 47 -0.34 -1.59 2.61
C LEU A 47 -0.88 -0.75 1.45
N ALA A 48 -0.02 -0.39 0.49
CA ALA A 48 -0.44 0.28 -0.73
C ALA A 48 -1.35 -0.65 -1.57
N ILE A 49 -2.58 -0.20 -1.83
CA ILE A 49 -3.58 -0.94 -2.61
C ILE A 49 -3.26 -0.80 -4.10
N ASP A 50 -3.13 0.47 -4.50
CA ASP A 50 -2.74 0.93 -5.82
C ASP A 50 -1.58 1.92 -5.64
N LYS A 51 -0.65 1.96 -6.61
CA LYS A 51 0.44 2.95 -6.65
C LYS A 51 0.03 4.21 -7.42
N GLU A 52 -1.19 4.25 -7.94
CA GLU A 52 -1.76 5.42 -8.57
C GLU A 52 -1.99 6.53 -7.54
N ILE A 53 -1.31 7.65 -7.74
CA ILE A 53 -1.51 8.87 -6.96
C ILE A 53 -2.62 9.66 -7.63
N LYS A 54 -3.64 10.01 -6.86
CA LYS A 54 -4.81 10.74 -7.33
C LYS A 54 -4.73 12.20 -6.90
N ASN A 55 -5.38 13.07 -7.66
CA ASN A 55 -5.63 14.44 -7.26
C ASN A 55 -7.05 14.51 -6.71
N GLU A 56 -7.19 14.45 -5.39
CA GLU A 56 -8.49 14.41 -4.72
C GLU A 56 -8.60 15.52 -3.68
N PRO A 57 -9.80 16.13 -3.52
CA PRO A 57 -10.04 17.11 -2.47
C PRO A 57 -9.77 16.52 -1.09
N PHE A 58 -9.12 17.32 -0.24
CA PHE A 58 -8.77 16.94 1.12
C PHE A 58 -9.99 16.48 1.94
N ASN A 59 -9.96 15.25 2.45
CA ASN A 59 -11.03 14.67 3.25
C ASN A 59 -10.99 15.19 4.69
N LYS A 60 -12.13 15.71 5.18
CA LYS A 60 -12.32 16.20 6.55
C LYS A 60 -11.99 15.17 7.65
N PHE A 61 -12.19 13.88 7.40
CA PHE A 61 -11.79 12.82 8.34
C PHE A 61 -10.28 12.81 8.60
N TYR A 62 -9.47 13.14 7.58
CA TYR A 62 -8.02 13.18 7.74
C TYR A 62 -7.59 14.30 8.69
N ASP A 63 -8.28 15.46 8.65
CA ASP A 63 -8.06 16.54 9.61
C ASP A 63 -8.34 16.06 11.03
N GLU A 64 -9.49 15.42 11.26
CA GLU A 64 -9.89 14.93 12.58
C GLU A 64 -8.96 13.82 13.11
N ALA A 65 -8.56 12.88 12.25
CA ALA A 65 -7.72 11.75 12.63
C ALA A 65 -6.26 12.15 12.86
N TYR A 66 -5.74 13.10 12.08
CA TYR A 66 -4.31 13.44 12.05
C TYR A 66 -3.96 14.85 12.52
N GLU A 67 -4.95 15.70 12.83
CA GLU A 67 -4.81 17.11 13.25
C GLU A 67 -3.99 17.91 12.22
N TYR A 68 -4.45 17.93 10.97
CA TYR A 68 -3.76 18.61 9.88
C TYR A 68 -4.72 19.53 9.11
N THR A 69 -4.45 20.83 9.18
CA THR A 69 -5.33 21.90 8.66
C THR A 69 -4.85 22.54 7.34
N GLY A 70 -4.10 21.80 6.51
CA GLY A 70 -3.54 22.33 5.25
C GLY A 70 -4.28 21.89 3.97
N ASN A 71 -3.88 22.46 2.84
CA ASN A 71 -4.43 22.14 1.52
C ASN A 71 -3.58 21.08 0.81
N ARG A 72 -3.71 19.81 1.18
CA ARG A 72 -3.10 18.71 0.44
C ARG A 72 -4.08 18.21 -0.62
N VAL A 73 -3.60 18.04 -1.85
CA VAL A 73 -4.42 17.62 -3.00
C VAL A 73 -3.94 16.31 -3.62
N TRP A 74 -2.72 15.88 -3.29
CA TRP A 74 -2.15 14.63 -3.79
C TRP A 74 -2.40 13.53 -2.79
N SER A 75 -3.12 12.51 -3.22
CA SER A 75 -3.66 11.47 -2.36
C SER A 75 -3.27 10.09 -2.90
N LEU A 76 -3.05 9.13 -2.00
CA LEU A 76 -2.82 7.72 -2.33
C LEU A 76 -3.79 6.88 -1.51
N ASP A 77 -4.54 6.02 -2.20
CA ASP A 77 -5.42 5.06 -1.53
C ASP A 77 -4.58 3.95 -0.90
N THR A 78 -4.74 3.77 0.40
CA THR A 78 -3.95 2.83 1.18
C THR A 78 -4.81 2.19 2.25
N ALA A 79 -4.49 0.93 2.53
CA ALA A 79 -4.93 0.32 3.77
C ALA A 79 -4.25 0.99 4.96
N TYR A 80 -4.94 1.05 6.10
CA TYR A 80 -4.33 1.48 7.36
C TYR A 80 -4.68 0.53 8.50
N ILE A 81 -3.81 0.51 9.51
CA ILE A 81 -3.97 -0.32 10.70
C ILE A 81 -4.74 0.49 11.73
N ASP A 82 -5.96 0.05 12.02
CA ASP A 82 -6.74 0.54 13.15
C ASP A 82 -6.43 -0.35 14.36
N LEU A 83 -5.76 0.25 15.36
CA LEU A 83 -5.38 -0.42 16.58
C LEU A 83 -6.25 0.13 17.71
N ASP A 84 -7.24 -0.66 18.12
CA ASP A 84 -8.02 -0.38 19.31
C ASP A 84 -7.39 -1.13 20.49
N ILE A 85 -7.06 -0.36 21.53
CA ILE A 85 -6.55 -0.91 22.77
C ILE A 85 -7.67 -0.71 23.78
N GLU A 86 -8.53 -1.72 23.92
CA GLU A 86 -9.60 -1.68 24.90
C GLU A 86 -9.05 -1.44 26.32
N GLN A 87 -9.89 -0.87 27.19
CA GLN A 87 -9.59 -0.64 28.62
C GLN A 87 -9.12 -1.91 29.36
N ASN A 88 -9.39 -3.10 28.80
CA ASN A 88 -9.01 -4.41 29.34
C ASN A 88 -7.65 -4.93 28.81
N CYS A 89 -6.84 -4.11 28.13
CA CYS A 89 -5.57 -4.49 27.51
C CYS A 89 -5.67 -5.57 26.42
N LYS A 90 -6.88 -5.95 25.99
CA LYS A 90 -7.09 -6.73 24.76
C LYS A 90 -6.84 -5.79 23.58
N LYS A 91 -5.82 -6.11 22.79
CA LYS A 91 -5.51 -5.39 21.56
C LYS A 91 -6.35 -6.00 20.46
N THR A 92 -7.40 -5.31 20.05
CA THR A 92 -8.13 -5.61 18.82
C THR A 92 -7.50 -4.79 17.71
N TYR A 93 -7.18 -5.45 16.60
CA TYR A 93 -6.58 -4.80 15.44
C TYR A 93 -7.33 -5.22 14.20
N LYS A 94 -7.51 -4.28 13.27
CA LYS A 94 -8.07 -4.56 11.95
C LYS A 94 -7.35 -3.72 10.91
N ILE A 95 -7.15 -4.29 9.74
CA ILE A 95 -6.87 -3.48 8.56
C ILE A 95 -8.18 -2.91 8.07
N ILE A 96 -8.21 -1.59 7.91
CA ILE A 96 -9.24 -0.93 7.14
C ILE A 96 -8.71 -0.83 5.72
N PRO A 97 -9.30 -1.59 4.77
CA PRO A 97 -8.72 -1.77 3.44
C PRO A 97 -8.80 -0.51 2.59
N SER A 98 -9.76 0.40 2.84
CA SER A 98 -9.82 1.72 2.21
C SER A 98 -10.72 2.66 3.03
N GLY A 99 -10.75 3.93 2.66
CA GLY A 99 -11.59 4.95 3.31
C GLY A 99 -10.80 6.01 4.09
N ASN A 100 -9.48 5.87 4.16
CA ASN A 100 -8.58 6.93 4.65
C ASN A 100 -7.45 7.10 3.63
N VAL A 101 -7.40 8.28 3.02
CA VAL A 101 -6.46 8.54 1.92
C VAL A 101 -5.20 9.19 2.50
N CYS A 102 -4.03 8.71 2.09
CA CYS A 102 -2.76 9.32 2.49
C CYS A 102 -2.52 10.58 1.64
N TYR A 103 -2.56 11.74 2.28
CA TYR A 103 -2.31 13.01 1.59
C TYR A 103 -0.85 13.43 1.69
N TYR A 104 -0.23 13.76 0.56
CA TYR A 104 1.13 14.30 0.50
C TYR A 104 1.12 15.83 0.55
N LYS A 105 2.10 16.43 1.23
CA LYS A 105 2.36 17.88 1.15
C LYS A 105 2.95 18.31 -0.18
N ILE A 106 3.65 17.39 -0.84
CA ILE A 106 4.30 17.58 -2.13
C ILE A 106 3.51 16.90 -3.23
N ASN A 107 3.75 17.29 -4.48
CA ASN A 107 3.45 16.43 -5.62
C ASN A 107 4.51 15.32 -5.67
N PRO A 108 4.15 14.03 -5.52
CA PRO A 108 5.14 12.95 -5.53
C PRO A 108 5.93 12.85 -6.85
N ALA A 109 5.38 13.34 -7.97
CA ALA A 109 6.10 13.40 -9.24
C ALA A 109 7.28 14.38 -9.22
N ASP A 110 7.28 15.37 -8.32
CA ASP A 110 8.34 16.35 -8.22
C ASP A 110 9.51 15.89 -7.33
N VAL A 111 9.43 14.69 -6.71
CA VAL A 111 10.52 14.13 -5.89
C VAL A 111 11.83 14.11 -6.66
N GLU A 112 11.81 13.76 -7.95
CA GLU A 112 12.99 13.75 -8.82
C GLU A 112 13.78 15.08 -8.76
N LYS A 113 13.06 16.20 -8.70
CA LYS A 113 13.62 17.56 -8.76
C LYS A 113 14.00 18.12 -7.39
N MET A 114 13.59 17.47 -6.30
CA MET A 114 13.88 17.96 -4.94
C MET A 114 15.37 17.81 -4.61
N GLU A 115 15.92 18.76 -3.86
CA GLU A 115 17.29 18.67 -3.36
C GLU A 115 17.41 17.64 -2.24
N TYR A 116 18.54 16.94 -2.19
CA TYR A 116 18.88 16.10 -1.04
C TYR A 116 19.11 16.97 0.19
N SER A 117 18.64 16.49 1.34
CA SER A 117 18.97 17.09 2.62
C SER A 117 20.46 16.91 2.92
N SER A 118 21.07 17.90 3.57
CA SER A 118 22.45 17.79 4.04
C SER A 118 22.59 16.69 5.08
N GLN A 119 23.81 16.17 5.28
CA GLN A 119 24.05 15.16 6.33
C GLN A 119 23.65 15.67 7.72
N GLN A 120 23.90 16.95 8.01
CA GLN A 120 23.45 17.59 9.25
C GLN A 120 21.92 17.59 9.37
N GLY A 121 21.20 17.82 8.25
CA GLY A 121 19.74 17.73 8.20
C GLY A 121 19.24 16.31 8.49
N ILE A 122 19.88 15.30 7.88
CA ILE A 122 19.57 13.87 8.13
C ILE A 122 19.83 13.49 9.59
N ASP A 123 20.95 13.91 10.16
CA ASP A 123 21.31 13.63 11.54
C ASP A 123 20.35 14.31 12.53
N MET A 124 19.93 15.54 12.25
CA MET A 124 18.95 16.26 13.05
C MET A 124 17.58 15.57 12.99
N PHE A 125 17.11 15.25 11.78
CA PHE A 125 15.87 14.53 11.57
C PHE A 125 15.88 13.18 12.32
N LYS A 126 16.99 12.43 12.25
CA LYS A 126 17.19 11.19 13.00
C LYS A 126 17.11 11.39 14.50
N ARG A 127 17.75 12.43 15.06
CA ARG A 127 17.67 12.71 16.51
C ARG A 127 16.23 12.97 16.94
N ILE A 128 15.50 13.81 16.21
CA ILE A 128 14.09 14.12 16.49
C ILE A 128 13.25 12.84 16.39
N TYR A 129 13.46 12.03 15.34
CA TYR A 129 12.77 10.76 15.16
C TYR A 129 13.00 9.79 16.33
N MET A 130 14.24 9.67 16.81
CA MET A 130 14.59 8.80 17.93
C MET A 130 13.99 9.25 19.27
N CYS A 131 13.55 10.51 19.38
CA CYS A 131 12.85 11.02 20.56
C CYS A 131 11.36 10.64 20.61
N ARG A 132 10.80 10.03 19.55
CA ARG A 132 9.41 9.56 19.57
C ARG A 132 9.20 8.52 20.64
N VAL A 133 8.02 8.56 21.28
CA VAL A 133 7.67 7.70 22.43
C VAL A 133 7.73 6.22 22.06
N ASP A 134 7.30 5.84 20.87
CA ASP A 134 7.31 4.44 20.40
C ASP A 134 8.74 3.89 20.25
N VAL A 135 9.68 4.73 19.83
CA VAL A 135 11.10 4.39 19.72
C VAL A 135 11.76 4.40 21.10
N ARG A 136 11.64 5.52 21.83
CA ARG A 136 12.34 5.75 23.10
C ARG A 136 11.92 4.78 24.20
N SER A 137 10.63 4.45 24.26
CA SER A 137 10.08 3.55 25.27
C SER A 137 10.11 2.07 24.84
N GLY A 138 10.74 1.74 23.72
CA GLY A 138 10.89 0.36 23.24
C GLY A 138 9.62 -0.30 22.69
N TYR A 139 8.49 0.42 22.63
CA TYR A 139 7.22 -0.11 22.13
C TYR A 139 7.27 -0.52 20.66
N PHE A 140 8.20 0.05 19.88
CA PHE A 140 8.39 -0.29 18.48
C PHE A 140 8.55 -1.79 18.25
N ILE A 141 9.33 -2.50 19.08
CA ILE A 141 9.60 -3.94 18.85
C ILE A 141 8.30 -4.73 18.85
N ASN A 142 7.48 -4.59 19.89
CA ASN A 142 6.20 -5.28 20.01
C ASN A 142 5.21 -4.85 18.92
N ARG A 143 5.19 -3.55 18.60
CA ARG A 143 4.26 -2.99 17.60
C ARG A 143 4.62 -3.43 16.18
N SER A 144 5.92 -3.52 15.88
CA SER A 144 6.42 -3.90 14.56
C SER A 144 6.05 -5.34 14.19
N VAL A 145 6.09 -6.27 15.15
CA VAL A 145 5.64 -7.65 14.90
C VAL A 145 4.15 -7.69 14.59
N ILE A 146 3.34 -6.99 15.39
CA ILE A 146 1.88 -6.93 15.20
C ILE A 146 1.55 -6.35 13.83
N TYR A 147 2.11 -5.18 13.50
CA TYR A 147 1.85 -4.51 12.22
C TYR A 147 2.29 -5.35 11.03
N ARG A 148 3.43 -6.04 11.13
CA ARG A 148 3.90 -6.92 10.07
C ARG A 148 2.97 -8.11 9.85
N ASN A 149 2.55 -8.79 10.92
CA ASN A 149 1.64 -9.94 10.82
C ASN A 149 0.32 -9.53 10.16
N ILE A 150 -0.24 -8.41 10.60
CA ILE A 150 -1.47 -7.84 10.05
C ILE A 150 -1.30 -7.53 8.55
N ALA A 151 -0.20 -6.89 8.15
CA ALA A 151 0.07 -6.61 6.74
C ALA A 151 0.27 -7.89 5.90
N ILE A 152 0.87 -8.95 6.47
CA ILE A 152 0.99 -10.25 5.82
C ILE A 152 -0.39 -10.86 5.60
N GLU A 153 -1.24 -10.90 6.63
CA GLU A 153 -2.61 -11.42 6.53
C GLU A 153 -3.41 -10.72 5.43
N TYR A 154 -3.29 -9.39 5.32
CA TYR A 154 -3.92 -8.63 4.26
C TYR A 154 -3.39 -8.97 2.86
N GLN A 155 -2.07 -9.12 2.71
CA GLN A 155 -1.49 -9.54 1.43
C GLN A 155 -1.91 -10.97 1.05
N VAL A 156 -2.01 -11.89 2.03
CA VAL A 156 -2.54 -13.24 1.81
C VAL A 156 -3.99 -13.19 1.34
N SER A 157 -4.86 -12.42 2.01
CA SER A 157 -6.25 -12.26 1.60
C SER A 157 -6.39 -11.68 0.18
N LYS A 158 -5.50 -10.76 -0.22
CA LYS A 158 -5.47 -10.24 -1.61
C LYS A 158 -5.10 -11.34 -2.60
N MET A 159 -4.08 -12.14 -2.31
CA MET A 159 -3.67 -13.26 -3.16
C MET A 159 -4.75 -14.34 -3.27
N GLU A 160 -5.45 -14.66 -2.17
CA GLU A 160 -6.56 -15.61 -2.18
C GLU A 160 -7.68 -15.14 -3.11
N LYS A 161 -8.04 -13.85 -3.04
CA LYS A 161 -9.04 -13.27 -3.93
C LYS A 161 -8.61 -13.30 -5.41
N GLU A 162 -7.37 -12.93 -5.71
CA GLU A 162 -6.84 -13.01 -7.08
C GLU A 162 -6.84 -14.47 -7.60
N LEU A 163 -6.56 -15.44 -6.72
CA LEU A 163 -6.61 -16.86 -7.06
C LEU A 163 -8.04 -17.35 -7.32
N GLU A 164 -9.02 -16.92 -6.52
CA GLU A 164 -10.44 -17.21 -6.74
C GLU A 164 -10.92 -16.64 -8.08
N GLU A 165 -10.57 -15.40 -8.40
CA GLU A 165 -10.90 -14.75 -9.69
C GLU A 165 -10.27 -15.49 -10.88
N LEU A 166 -9.01 -15.92 -10.76
CA LEU A 166 -8.35 -16.74 -11.78
C LEU A 166 -8.98 -18.13 -11.91
N SER A 167 -9.34 -18.76 -10.79
CA SER A 167 -9.99 -20.08 -10.79
C SER A 167 -11.33 -20.01 -11.51
N ALA A 168 -12.14 -18.98 -11.23
CA ALA A 168 -13.41 -18.74 -11.92
C ALA A 168 -13.19 -18.55 -13.43
N TYR A 169 -12.21 -17.74 -13.83
CA TYR A 169 -11.87 -17.52 -15.24
C TYR A 169 -11.49 -18.81 -15.99
N PHE A 170 -10.72 -19.71 -15.35
CA PHE A 170 -10.33 -20.97 -15.97
C PHE A 170 -11.47 -22.00 -16.03
N GLU A 171 -12.35 -22.05 -15.04
CA GLU A 171 -13.54 -22.91 -15.11
C GLU A 171 -14.50 -22.43 -16.21
N ASP A 172 -14.76 -21.12 -16.34
CA ASP A 172 -15.56 -20.57 -17.44
C ASP A 172 -15.01 -20.98 -18.82
N LYS A 173 -13.68 -20.93 -19.00
CA LYS A 173 -13.04 -21.37 -20.25
C LYS A 173 -13.20 -22.86 -20.50
N LYS A 174 -13.11 -23.67 -19.45
CA LYS A 174 -13.29 -25.12 -19.55
C LYS A 174 -14.72 -25.47 -19.94
N GLU A 175 -15.72 -24.81 -19.34
CA GLU A 175 -17.13 -24.98 -19.72
C GLU A 175 -17.37 -24.62 -21.19
N VAL A 176 -16.75 -23.55 -21.71
CA VAL A 176 -16.82 -23.20 -23.14
C VAL A 176 -16.23 -24.30 -24.02
N ILE A 177 -15.09 -24.90 -23.64
CA ILE A 177 -14.48 -26.01 -24.38
C ILE A 177 -15.40 -27.24 -24.38
N GLU A 178 -15.94 -27.63 -23.23
CA GLU A 178 -16.85 -28.78 -23.11
C GLU A 178 -18.14 -28.59 -23.94
N LEU A 179 -18.69 -27.37 -23.99
CA LEU A 179 -19.81 -27.02 -24.85
C LEU A 179 -19.44 -27.12 -26.33
N LEU A 180 -18.26 -26.65 -26.73
CA LEU A 180 -17.79 -26.73 -28.11
C LEU A 180 -17.61 -28.17 -28.56
N GLU A 181 -17.01 -29.02 -27.73
CA GLU A 181 -16.90 -30.47 -27.99
C GLU A 181 -18.27 -31.10 -28.21
N THR A 182 -19.22 -30.84 -27.31
CA THR A 182 -20.60 -31.35 -27.40
C THR A 182 -21.30 -30.93 -28.70
N VAL A 183 -21.16 -29.65 -29.08
CA VAL A 183 -21.77 -29.12 -30.30
C VAL A 183 -21.09 -29.70 -31.55
N ASN A 184 -19.77 -29.83 -31.54
CA ASN A 184 -19.02 -30.42 -32.64
C ASN A 184 -19.39 -31.89 -32.84
N ASP A 185 -19.50 -32.68 -31.77
CA ASP A 185 -19.93 -34.07 -31.82
C ASP A 185 -21.34 -34.21 -32.42
N LYS A 186 -22.25 -33.29 -32.08
CA LYS A 186 -23.64 -33.33 -32.52
C LYS A 186 -23.82 -32.90 -33.98
N TYR A 187 -23.06 -31.92 -34.44
CA TYR A 187 -23.28 -31.29 -35.74
C TYR A 187 -22.13 -31.48 -36.75
N SER A 188 -21.03 -32.14 -36.35
CA SER A 188 -19.82 -32.32 -37.14
C SER A 188 -19.36 -31.01 -37.78
N MET A 189 -19.00 -30.05 -36.93
CA MET A 189 -18.64 -28.70 -37.38
C MET A 189 -17.39 -28.73 -38.25
N ASN A 190 -17.34 -27.82 -39.22
CA ASN A 190 -16.13 -27.60 -40.03
C ASN A 190 -15.03 -26.98 -39.15
N ASP A 191 -13.80 -27.48 -39.31
CA ASP A 191 -12.60 -27.02 -38.59
C ASP A 191 -12.38 -25.49 -38.68
N ASP A 192 -12.68 -24.85 -39.81
CA ASP A 192 -12.58 -23.40 -39.99
C ASP A 192 -13.54 -22.64 -39.05
N ILE A 193 -14.77 -23.17 -38.89
CA ILE A 193 -15.77 -22.59 -37.99
C ILE A 193 -15.34 -22.79 -36.54
N LEU A 194 -14.81 -23.98 -36.21
CA LEU A 194 -14.30 -24.29 -34.88
C LEU A 194 -13.14 -23.34 -34.50
N ALA A 195 -12.21 -23.10 -35.42
CA ALA A 195 -11.08 -22.21 -35.23
C ALA A 195 -11.52 -20.74 -35.02
N ILE A 196 -12.52 -20.26 -35.76
CA ILE A 196 -13.08 -18.92 -35.56
C ILE A 196 -13.69 -18.78 -34.17
N ILE A 197 -14.41 -19.79 -33.68
CA ILE A 197 -15.07 -19.73 -32.38
C ILE A 197 -14.03 -19.76 -31.24
N ILE A 198 -13.05 -20.65 -31.31
CA ILE A 198 -11.95 -20.74 -30.34
C ILE A 198 -11.20 -19.39 -30.24
N ASN A 199 -10.89 -18.78 -31.38
CA ASN A 199 -10.17 -17.50 -31.42
C ASN A 199 -10.98 -16.31 -30.87
N ASN A 200 -12.32 -16.36 -30.87
CA ASN A 200 -13.14 -15.28 -30.35
C ASN A 200 -13.55 -15.47 -28.88
N LEU A 201 -13.58 -16.70 -28.38
CA LEU A 201 -14.08 -17.03 -27.04
C LEU A 201 -12.99 -17.40 -26.04
N LEU A 202 -11.82 -17.87 -26.50
CA LEU A 202 -10.76 -18.38 -25.63
C LEU A 202 -9.45 -17.58 -25.69
N TYR A 203 -9.27 -16.71 -26.70
CA TYR A 203 -8.09 -15.88 -26.92
C TYR A 203 -8.48 -14.41 -27.10
#